data_AF-A0A351FX91-F1
#
_entry.id   AF-A0A351FX91-F1
#
_cell.length_a   1.000
_cell.length_b   1.000
_cell.length_c   1.000
_cell.angle_alpha   90.00
_cell.angle_beta   90.00
_cell.angle_gamma   90.00
#
_symmetry.space_group_name_H-M   'P 1'
#
loop_
_entity.id
_entity.type
_entity.pdbx_description
1 polymer ?
#
loop_
_entity_poly.entity_id
_entity_poly.type
_entity_poly.pdbx_seq_one_letter_code
_entity_poly.pdbx_strand_id
1 'polypeptide(L)'
;MHPTTMLQEALRMLPDHLLTAATLAALVWSLGATSTVLYRPRQSKAGDWLYALVSLSMLCGVLALDAWVSLGRNSFFYIMRVFASGDLHHLCAAAFGASIGALPVIWRWMINHREHPLILRLLQFAGLSCVLATFFFLALLAAQDQIKPYVQRRGLGSIVANPAGFATPSGFQLDQYHDCGFFPVQIAVGPQGDLFASGYWGAAFQDGVVAKISRDATNLPAEMIIARNLGRPHGIAFHDGQLYVSRCGQYVTAKSGALHGVPTGAVTQLRDLDGDGMMDYFSDILADLPGAQGPDPLHQNNGITFAPNGDLFVTVGAHSDRAPATSPLEGTIVRLRSGTDKPEVFARGLRNPFDIVVGPQGELFATDNDASRRHNGDELNHIREDGHYGHPYADGSKSHPDGTISPLAVMQSGTFEGLAYTESTKLPEAYRNCLYVVSYGNGEIIRVRLQKQGDTYQATTDVFARIPNALDIAIDDNGVFYISCFEDKKIYRLHYRGGDS
;
A
#
# COMPACT_ATOMS: atom_id res chain seq x y z
N MET A 1 7.87 -15.79 -40.42
CA MET A 1 7.60 -15.83 -38.97
C MET A 1 6.13 -16.12 -38.74
N HIS A 2 5.82 -16.94 -37.74
CA HIS A 2 4.43 -17.28 -37.39
C HIS A 2 3.72 -16.04 -36.81
N PRO A 3 2.40 -15.83 -37.02
CA PRO A 3 1.67 -14.65 -36.51
C PRO A 3 1.78 -14.46 -34.99
N THR A 4 1.93 -15.56 -34.25
CA THR A 4 2.14 -15.60 -32.81
C THR A 4 3.50 -15.04 -32.39
N THR A 5 4.53 -15.18 -33.22
CA THR A 5 5.89 -14.69 -32.94
C THR A 5 5.98 -13.17 -33.16
N MET A 6 5.32 -12.65 -34.20
CA MET A 6 5.22 -11.20 -34.44
C MET A 6 4.45 -10.46 -33.35
N LEU A 7 3.39 -11.07 -32.80
CA LEU A 7 2.63 -10.49 -31.70
C LEU A 7 3.46 -10.43 -30.40
N GLN A 8 4.26 -11.46 -30.12
CA GLN A 8 5.15 -11.50 -28.95
C GLN A 8 6.31 -10.51 -29.05
N GLU A 9 6.88 -10.29 -30.24
CA GLU A 9 7.90 -9.27 -30.44
C GLU A 9 7.34 -7.84 -30.38
N ALA A 10 6.13 -7.60 -30.93
CA ALA A 10 5.44 -6.32 -30.81
C ALA A 10 5.06 -5.98 -29.36
N LEU A 11 4.67 -6.99 -28.56
CA LEU A 11 4.38 -6.85 -27.13
C LEU A 11 5.62 -6.49 -26.28
N ARG A 12 6.82 -6.92 -26.70
CA ARG A 12 8.09 -6.60 -26.01
C ARG A 12 8.64 -5.20 -26.33
N MET A 13 8.15 -4.56 -27.39
CA MET A 13 8.62 -3.24 -27.84
C MET A 13 7.73 -2.07 -27.36
N LEU A 14 6.59 -2.35 -26.73
CA LEU A 14 5.69 -1.32 -26.20
C LEU A 14 6.13 -0.89 -24.80
N PRO A 15 6.20 0.41 -24.48
CA PRO A 15 6.48 0.88 -23.12
C PRO A 15 5.39 0.42 -22.15
N ASP A 16 5.77 -0.05 -20.95
CA ASP A 16 4.89 -0.64 -19.90
C ASP A 16 3.70 0.23 -19.44
N HIS A 17 3.61 1.46 -19.92
CA HIS A 17 2.65 2.49 -19.49
C HIS A 17 1.58 2.82 -20.54
N LEU A 18 1.66 2.30 -21.77
CA LEU A 18 0.77 2.78 -22.86
C LEU A 18 -0.34 1.82 -23.29
N LEU A 19 -0.22 0.51 -23.09
CA LEU A 19 -1.33 -0.44 -23.29
C LEU A 19 -1.09 -1.69 -22.43
N THR A 20 -1.99 -2.01 -21.50
CA THR A 20 -1.91 -3.29 -20.79
C THR A 20 -2.15 -4.44 -21.77
N ALA A 21 -1.67 -5.65 -21.45
CA ALA A 21 -1.94 -6.85 -22.25
C ALA A 21 -3.47 -7.06 -22.47
N ALA A 22 -4.29 -6.61 -21.51
CA ALA A 22 -5.75 -6.60 -21.64
C ALA A 22 -6.24 -5.58 -22.68
N THR A 23 -5.70 -4.36 -22.72
CA THR A 23 -6.03 -3.35 -23.74
C THR A 23 -5.62 -3.82 -25.14
N LEU A 24 -4.45 -4.47 -25.27
CA LEU A 24 -4.01 -5.02 -26.56
C LEU A 24 -4.88 -6.21 -27.00
N ALA A 25 -5.25 -7.10 -26.08
CA ALA A 25 -6.17 -8.20 -26.36
C ALA A 25 -7.55 -7.70 -26.81
N ALA A 26 -8.09 -6.68 -26.13
CA ALA A 26 -9.35 -6.03 -26.49
C ALA A 26 -9.27 -5.36 -27.89
N LEU A 27 -8.14 -4.75 -28.25
CA LEU A 27 -7.91 -4.15 -29.56
C LEU A 27 -7.83 -5.19 -30.68
N VAL A 28 -7.04 -6.25 -30.50
CA VAL A 28 -6.89 -7.35 -31.46
C VAL A 28 -8.22 -8.06 -31.68
N TRP A 29 -8.99 -8.29 -30.62
CA TRP A 29 -10.32 -8.90 -30.71
C TRP A 29 -11.36 -7.97 -31.34
N SER A 30 -11.33 -6.67 -31.04
CA SER A 30 -12.23 -5.68 -31.67
C SER A 30 -11.96 -5.54 -33.17
N LEU A 31 -10.70 -5.60 -33.59
CA LEU A 31 -10.29 -5.64 -35.01
C LEU A 31 -10.69 -6.96 -35.67
N GLY A 32 -10.57 -8.09 -34.97
CA GLY A 32 -11.06 -9.41 -35.41
C GLY A 32 -12.58 -9.45 -35.61
N ALA A 33 -13.34 -8.89 -34.67
CA ALA A 33 -14.79 -8.76 -34.79
C ALA A 33 -15.15 -7.85 -35.98
N THR A 34 -14.50 -6.67 -36.10
CA THR A 34 -14.72 -5.69 -37.18
C THR A 34 -14.39 -6.25 -38.56
N SER A 35 -13.32 -7.03 -38.71
CA SER A 35 -12.96 -7.69 -39.98
C SER A 35 -13.95 -8.79 -40.36
N THR A 36 -14.46 -9.53 -39.38
CA THR A 36 -15.54 -10.53 -39.58
C THR A 36 -16.85 -9.86 -39.98
N VAL A 37 -17.14 -8.66 -39.46
CA VAL A 37 -18.26 -7.81 -39.91
C VAL A 37 -18.10 -7.50 -41.40
N LEU A 38 -16.94 -6.97 -41.82
CA LEU A 38 -16.75 -6.45 -43.18
C LEU A 38 -16.75 -7.52 -44.27
N TYR A 39 -16.47 -8.79 -43.94
CA TYR A 39 -16.31 -9.87 -44.91
C TYR A 39 -17.48 -10.88 -44.92
N ARG A 40 -18.64 -10.52 -45.50
CA ARG A 40 -19.56 -11.55 -46.04
C ARG A 40 -20.56 -11.05 -47.10
N PRO A 41 -20.86 -11.84 -48.16
CA PRO A 41 -21.62 -11.36 -49.32
C PRO A 41 -23.12 -11.74 -49.41
N ARG A 42 -23.74 -12.43 -48.44
CA ARG A 42 -25.17 -12.85 -48.58
C ARG A 42 -26.00 -12.77 -47.29
N GLN A 43 -27.17 -12.15 -47.42
CA GLN A 43 -28.14 -11.82 -46.37
C GLN A 43 -29.19 -12.93 -46.17
N SER A 44 -29.41 -13.33 -44.92
CA SER A 44 -30.64 -13.98 -44.48
C SER A 44 -30.97 -13.50 -43.06
N LYS A 45 -32.25 -13.33 -42.73
CA LYS A 45 -32.69 -12.87 -41.39
C LYS A 45 -32.18 -13.76 -40.25
N ALA A 46 -32.01 -15.06 -40.50
CA ALA A 46 -31.42 -16.01 -39.54
C ALA A 46 -29.92 -15.77 -39.33
N GLY A 47 -29.20 -15.36 -40.38
CA GLY A 47 -27.80 -14.97 -40.30
C GLY A 47 -27.59 -13.71 -39.46
N ASP A 48 -28.50 -12.75 -39.53
CA ASP A 48 -28.44 -11.50 -38.76
C ASP A 48 -28.63 -11.74 -37.25
N TRP A 49 -29.56 -12.65 -36.88
CA TRP A 49 -29.75 -13.05 -35.47
C TRP A 49 -28.56 -13.85 -34.93
N LEU A 50 -28.05 -14.81 -35.70
CA LEU A 50 -26.85 -15.57 -35.31
C LEU A 50 -25.65 -14.64 -35.14
N TYR A 51 -25.55 -13.62 -35.99
CA TYR A 51 -24.51 -12.60 -35.95
C TYR A 51 -24.60 -11.67 -34.73
N ALA A 52 -25.81 -11.19 -34.38
CA ALA A 52 -26.03 -10.43 -33.16
C ALA A 52 -25.68 -11.27 -31.92
N LEU A 53 -26.03 -12.55 -31.93
CA LEU A 53 -25.73 -13.49 -30.84
C LEU A 53 -24.22 -13.70 -30.67
N VAL A 54 -23.47 -13.93 -31.77
CA VAL A 54 -22.01 -14.12 -31.73
C VAL A 54 -21.30 -12.83 -31.29
N SER A 55 -21.73 -11.67 -31.77
CA SER A 55 -21.13 -10.38 -31.40
C SER A 55 -21.38 -10.05 -29.92
N LEU A 56 -22.59 -10.31 -29.42
CA LEU A 56 -22.92 -10.14 -28.00
C LEU A 56 -22.15 -11.15 -27.13
N SER A 57 -22.00 -12.40 -27.60
CA SER A 57 -21.24 -13.44 -26.90
C SER A 57 -19.76 -13.11 -26.83
N MET A 58 -19.18 -12.52 -27.88
CA MET A 58 -17.80 -12.05 -27.87
C MET A 58 -17.60 -10.84 -26.94
N LEU A 59 -18.54 -9.89 -26.92
CA LEU A 59 -18.53 -8.77 -25.97
C LEU A 59 -18.61 -9.26 -24.52
N CYS A 60 -19.53 -10.18 -24.23
CA CYS A 60 -19.65 -10.83 -22.93
C CYS A 60 -18.38 -11.63 -22.59
N GLY A 61 -17.75 -12.29 -23.56
CA GLY A 61 -16.50 -13.03 -23.39
C GLY A 61 -15.32 -12.12 -23.02
N VAL A 62 -15.21 -10.94 -23.64
CA VAL A 62 -14.19 -9.93 -23.28
C VAL A 62 -14.42 -9.40 -21.87
N LEU A 63 -15.67 -9.06 -21.52
CA LEU A 63 -16.03 -8.63 -20.16
C LEU A 63 -15.82 -9.72 -19.11
N ALA A 64 -16.04 -10.98 -19.47
CA ALA A 64 -15.79 -12.13 -18.61
C ALA A 64 -14.29 -12.44 -18.46
N LEU A 65 -13.49 -12.28 -19.52
CA LEU A 65 -12.03 -12.47 -19.47
C LEU A 65 -11.37 -11.35 -18.65
N ASP A 66 -11.81 -10.11 -18.81
CA ASP A 66 -11.41 -8.96 -17.98
C ASP A 66 -11.76 -9.18 -16.51
N ALA A 67 -12.97 -9.71 -16.24
CA ALA A 67 -13.40 -10.11 -14.89
C ALA A 67 -12.67 -11.36 -14.35
N TRP A 68 -12.12 -12.22 -15.21
CA TRP A 68 -11.39 -13.42 -14.80
C TRP A 68 -9.92 -13.14 -14.51
N VAL A 69 -9.29 -12.28 -15.31
CA VAL A 69 -7.92 -11.76 -15.05
C VAL A 69 -7.93 -10.85 -13.81
N SER A 70 -9.04 -10.15 -13.55
CA SER A 70 -9.29 -9.37 -12.33
C SER A 70 -9.96 -10.24 -11.27
N LEU A 71 -9.23 -11.21 -10.71
CA LEU A 71 -9.72 -12.24 -9.77
C LEU A 71 -10.80 -11.75 -8.77
N GLY A 72 -12.06 -12.13 -9.04
CA GLY A 72 -13.06 -12.40 -8.00
C GLY A 72 -14.11 -11.33 -7.65
N ARG A 73 -14.49 -10.39 -8.53
CA ARG A 73 -15.55 -9.41 -8.20
C ARG A 73 -16.63 -9.22 -9.28
N ASN A 74 -17.86 -8.98 -8.83
CA ASN A 74 -19.04 -8.63 -9.64
C ASN A 74 -18.75 -7.43 -10.55
N SER A 75 -18.80 -7.64 -11.88
CA SER A 75 -18.40 -6.69 -12.92
C SER A 75 -19.09 -5.32 -12.84
N PHE A 76 -20.33 -5.29 -12.35
CA PHE A 76 -21.10 -4.04 -12.18
C PHE A 76 -20.50 -3.13 -11.09
N PHE A 77 -20.05 -3.69 -9.98
CA PHE A 77 -19.43 -2.92 -8.89
C PHE A 77 -18.04 -2.43 -9.28
N TYR A 78 -17.28 -3.21 -10.07
CA TYR A 78 -15.98 -2.77 -10.59
C TYR A 78 -16.13 -1.57 -11.52
N ILE A 79 -17.05 -1.64 -12.49
CA ILE A 79 -17.35 -0.53 -13.42
C ILE A 79 -17.80 0.72 -12.66
N MET A 80 -18.74 0.60 -11.72
CA MET A 80 -19.18 1.72 -10.90
C MET A 80 -18.07 2.32 -10.04
N ARG A 81 -17.13 1.49 -9.57
CA ARG A 81 -15.99 1.93 -8.77
C ARG A 81 -14.92 2.61 -9.62
N VAL A 82 -14.71 2.18 -10.87
CA VAL A 82 -13.87 2.85 -11.87
C VAL A 82 -14.43 4.24 -12.22
N PHE A 83 -15.75 4.36 -12.36
CA PHE A 83 -16.42 5.66 -12.51
C PHE A 83 -16.27 6.54 -11.26
N ALA A 84 -16.36 5.96 -10.06
CA ALA A 84 -16.21 6.69 -8.80
C ALA A 84 -14.76 7.07 -8.47
N SER A 85 -13.77 6.28 -8.91
CA SER A 85 -12.34 6.50 -8.66
C SER A 85 -11.67 7.40 -9.70
N GLY A 86 -12.37 7.76 -10.78
CA GLY A 86 -11.84 8.62 -11.83
C GLY A 86 -10.67 8.01 -12.61
N ASP A 87 -10.61 6.67 -12.72
CA ASP A 87 -9.55 5.99 -13.46
C ASP A 87 -9.73 6.18 -14.98
N LEU A 88 -9.10 7.24 -15.45
CA LEU A 88 -9.23 7.77 -16.79
C LEU A 88 -8.75 6.80 -17.88
N HIS A 89 -7.79 5.92 -17.58
CA HIS A 89 -7.23 4.97 -18.54
C HIS A 89 -8.22 3.84 -18.85
N HIS A 90 -8.88 3.31 -17.82
CA HIS A 90 -9.92 2.28 -17.97
C HIS A 90 -11.18 2.85 -18.63
N LEU A 91 -11.56 4.09 -18.30
CA LEU A 91 -12.66 4.79 -18.96
C LEU A 91 -12.38 5.06 -20.45
N CYS A 92 -11.14 5.43 -20.80
CA CYS A 92 -10.70 5.56 -22.20
C CYS A 92 -10.78 4.22 -22.94
N ALA A 93 -10.26 3.15 -22.35
CA ALA A 93 -10.25 1.83 -22.96
C ALA A 93 -11.69 1.30 -23.20
N ALA A 94 -12.59 1.49 -22.23
CA ALA A 94 -14.00 1.12 -22.36
C ALA A 94 -14.72 1.94 -23.46
N ALA A 95 -14.51 3.26 -23.51
CA ALA A 95 -15.11 4.13 -24.53
C ALA A 95 -14.58 3.81 -25.93
N PHE A 96 -13.28 3.59 -26.06
CA PHE A 96 -12.61 3.23 -27.31
C PHE A 96 -13.06 1.86 -27.82
N GLY A 97 -13.13 0.86 -26.94
CA GLY A 97 -13.64 -0.48 -27.24
C GLY A 97 -15.11 -0.45 -27.69
N ALA A 98 -15.95 0.32 -27.01
CA ALA A 98 -17.35 0.53 -27.42
C ALA A 98 -17.45 1.19 -28.80
N SER A 99 -16.57 2.15 -29.10
CA SER A 99 -16.57 2.84 -30.39
C SER A 99 -16.11 1.94 -31.54
N ILE A 100 -15.06 1.14 -31.35
CA ILE A 100 -14.57 0.25 -32.42
C ILE A 100 -15.48 -0.98 -32.59
N GLY A 101 -16.01 -1.54 -31.49
CA GLY A 101 -16.83 -2.75 -31.54
C GLY A 101 -18.30 -2.51 -31.89
N ALA A 102 -18.95 -1.52 -31.29
CA ALA A 102 -20.40 -1.33 -31.43
C ALA A 102 -20.79 -0.46 -32.64
N LEU A 103 -19.99 0.55 -32.99
CA LEU A 103 -20.36 1.49 -34.08
C LEU A 103 -20.45 0.83 -35.46
N PRO A 104 -19.55 -0.08 -35.88
CA PRO A 104 -19.68 -0.75 -37.17
C PRO A 104 -20.91 -1.65 -37.24
N VAL A 105 -21.28 -2.28 -36.11
CA VAL A 105 -22.47 -3.13 -35.99
C VAL A 105 -23.74 -2.30 -36.07
N ILE A 106 -23.80 -1.19 -35.31
CA ILE A 106 -24.92 -0.25 -35.31
C ILE A 106 -25.08 0.38 -36.70
N TRP A 107 -23.99 0.89 -37.29
CA TRP A 107 -23.97 1.48 -38.63
C TRP A 107 -24.51 0.53 -39.70
N ARG A 108 -24.09 -0.75 -39.65
CA ARG A 108 -24.54 -1.76 -40.60
C ARG A 108 -25.99 -2.18 -40.39
N TRP A 109 -26.44 -2.28 -39.14
CA TRP A 109 -27.85 -2.52 -38.82
C TRP A 109 -28.74 -1.39 -39.35
N MET A 110 -28.31 -0.13 -39.16
CA MET A 110 -29.01 1.06 -39.64
C MET A 110 -29.14 1.10 -41.18
N ILE A 111 -28.12 0.64 -41.92
CA ILE A 111 -28.20 0.53 -43.38
C ILE A 111 -29.29 -0.45 -43.82
N ASN A 112 -29.46 -1.54 -43.06
CA ASN A 112 -30.37 -2.64 -43.40
C ASN A 112 -31.81 -2.45 -42.89
N HIS A 113 -32.06 -1.53 -41.94
CA HIS A 113 -33.37 -1.34 -41.30
C HIS A 113 -33.86 0.11 -41.42
N ARG A 114 -33.82 0.67 -42.63
CA ARG A 114 -34.19 2.08 -42.94
C ARG A 114 -35.66 2.42 -42.68
N GLU A 115 -36.50 1.40 -42.49
CA GLU A 115 -37.94 1.54 -42.26
C GLU A 115 -38.34 1.94 -40.83
N HIS A 116 -37.40 2.05 -39.89
CA HIS A 116 -37.67 2.44 -38.49
C HIS A 116 -37.00 3.77 -38.09
N PRO A 117 -37.57 4.94 -38.47
CA PRO A 117 -36.90 6.25 -38.38
C PRO A 117 -36.58 6.71 -36.95
N LEU A 118 -37.40 6.34 -35.96
CA LEU A 118 -37.17 6.71 -34.56
C LEU A 118 -35.99 5.93 -33.95
N ILE A 119 -35.92 4.62 -34.22
CA ILE A 119 -34.85 3.74 -33.73
C ILE A 119 -33.52 4.13 -34.39
N LEU A 120 -33.54 4.47 -35.68
CA LEU A 120 -32.38 4.99 -36.40
C LEU A 120 -31.81 6.26 -35.76
N ARG A 121 -32.66 7.22 -35.38
CA ARG A 121 -32.21 8.47 -34.72
C ARG A 121 -31.63 8.22 -33.33
N LEU A 122 -32.22 7.32 -32.54
CA LEU A 122 -31.70 6.95 -31.22
C LEU A 122 -30.34 6.25 -31.32
N LEU A 123 -30.18 5.35 -32.29
CA LEU A 123 -28.90 4.66 -32.54
C LEU A 123 -27.82 5.59 -33.09
N GLN A 124 -28.20 6.54 -33.96
CA GLN A 124 -27.29 7.62 -34.42
C GLN A 124 -26.82 8.49 -33.27
N PHE A 125 -27.74 8.88 -32.39
CA PHE A 125 -27.42 9.68 -31.20
C PHE A 125 -26.50 8.90 -30.26
N ALA A 126 -26.82 7.65 -29.93
CA ALA A 126 -26.00 6.80 -29.09
C ALA A 126 -24.59 6.57 -29.68
N GLY A 127 -24.51 6.34 -30.99
CA GLY A 127 -23.24 6.18 -31.69
C GLY A 127 -22.38 7.45 -31.66
N LEU A 128 -22.99 8.61 -31.97
CA LEU A 128 -22.31 9.90 -31.88
C LEU A 128 -21.85 10.20 -30.45
N SER A 129 -22.67 9.91 -29.43
CA SER A 129 -22.29 10.04 -28.03
C SER A 129 -21.11 9.16 -27.64
N CYS A 130 -21.00 7.93 -28.16
CA CYS A 130 -19.85 7.05 -27.90
C CYS A 130 -18.55 7.59 -28.52
N VAL A 131 -18.63 8.11 -29.75
CA VAL A 131 -17.49 8.76 -30.43
C VAL A 131 -17.05 9.99 -29.65
N LEU A 132 -18.00 10.87 -29.31
CA LEU A 132 -17.71 12.10 -28.56
C LEU A 132 -17.15 11.79 -27.17
N ALA A 133 -17.68 10.78 -26.47
CA ALA A 133 -17.14 10.33 -25.20
C ALA A 133 -15.69 9.82 -25.36
N THR A 134 -15.40 9.06 -26.41
CA THR A 134 -14.04 8.58 -26.70
C THR A 134 -13.07 9.72 -26.92
N PHE A 135 -13.41 10.69 -27.76
CA PHE A 135 -12.57 11.86 -27.98
C PHE A 135 -12.44 12.72 -26.72
N PHE A 136 -13.50 12.87 -25.94
CA PHE A 136 -13.48 13.59 -24.67
C PHE A 136 -12.52 12.93 -23.67
N PHE A 137 -12.62 11.61 -23.47
CA PHE A 137 -11.75 10.89 -22.54
C PHE A 137 -10.31 10.83 -23.03
N LEU A 138 -10.04 10.64 -24.33
CA LEU A 138 -8.70 10.72 -24.90
C LEU A 138 -8.09 12.12 -24.77
N ALA A 139 -8.89 13.18 -24.96
CA ALA A 139 -8.45 14.55 -24.73
C ALA A 139 -8.16 14.82 -23.25
N LEU A 140 -8.98 14.28 -22.34
CA LEU A 140 -8.74 14.30 -20.90
C LEU A 140 -7.47 13.56 -20.51
N LEU A 141 -7.19 12.41 -21.13
CA LEU A 141 -5.97 11.62 -20.93
C LEU A 141 -4.73 12.37 -21.42
N ALA A 142 -4.80 12.94 -22.63
CA ALA A 142 -3.73 13.77 -23.18
C ALA A 142 -3.53 15.07 -22.37
N ALA A 143 -4.62 15.63 -21.85
CA ALA A 143 -4.57 16.79 -20.97
C ALA A 143 -4.15 16.41 -19.55
N GLN A 144 -4.28 15.15 -19.11
CA GLN A 144 -3.89 14.70 -17.77
C GLN A 144 -2.42 15.01 -17.50
N ASP A 145 -1.53 14.80 -18.48
CA ASP A 145 -0.11 15.10 -18.35
C ASP A 145 0.21 16.61 -18.38
N GLN A 146 -0.65 17.43 -19.00
CA GLN A 146 -0.52 18.89 -18.98
C GLN A 146 -1.17 19.54 -17.74
N ILE A 147 -2.19 18.89 -17.17
CA ILE A 147 -2.95 19.33 -16.00
C ILE A 147 -2.30 18.83 -14.71
N LYS A 148 -1.64 17.66 -14.70
CA LYS A 148 -0.90 17.10 -13.54
C LYS A 148 -0.01 18.16 -12.87
N PRO A 149 0.84 18.90 -13.62
CA PRO A 149 1.69 19.94 -13.04
C PRO A 149 0.90 21.15 -12.49
N TYR A 150 -0.32 21.38 -12.98
CA TYR A 150 -1.20 22.48 -12.57
C TYR A 150 -2.08 22.13 -11.36
N VAL A 151 -2.54 20.88 -11.25
CA VAL A 151 -3.27 20.32 -10.11
C VAL A 151 -2.34 20.12 -8.91
N GLN A 152 -1.11 19.65 -9.15
CA GLN A 152 -0.05 19.63 -8.14
C GLN A 152 0.29 21.04 -7.62
N ARG A 153 0.33 22.05 -8.51
CA ARG A 153 0.56 23.45 -8.13
C ARG A 153 -0.60 24.13 -7.38
N ARG A 154 -1.84 23.62 -7.51
CA ARG A 154 -3.02 24.16 -6.82
C ARG A 154 -3.44 23.36 -5.57
N GLY A 155 -2.62 22.39 -5.13
CA GLY A 155 -2.84 21.67 -3.88
C GLY A 155 -4.04 20.72 -3.89
N LEU A 156 -4.45 20.22 -5.07
CA LEU A 156 -5.49 19.19 -5.22
C LEU A 156 -4.90 17.80 -5.51
N GLY A 157 -3.58 17.65 -5.37
CA GLY A 157 -2.89 16.36 -5.42
C GLY A 157 -2.58 15.89 -4.00
N SER A 158 -3.12 14.72 -3.67
CA SER A 158 -3.01 14.00 -2.39
C SER A 158 -3.35 14.78 -1.13
N ILE A 159 -3.84 14.07 -0.11
CA ILE A 159 -4.28 14.68 1.15
C ILE A 159 -3.08 15.20 1.96
N VAL A 160 -1.82 14.96 1.53
CA VAL A 160 -0.62 15.46 2.23
C VAL A 160 0.54 15.78 1.26
N ALA A 161 0.34 16.60 0.23
CA ALA A 161 1.50 17.24 -0.41
C ALA A 161 2.07 18.32 0.53
N ASN A 162 3.05 17.94 1.35
CA ASN A 162 3.68 18.83 2.33
C ASN A 162 4.43 19.99 1.64
N PRO A 163 4.08 21.27 1.89
CA PRO A 163 4.72 22.43 1.26
C PRO A 163 6.15 22.72 1.75
N ALA A 164 6.64 22.05 2.80
CA ALA A 164 7.91 22.39 3.45
C ALA A 164 9.19 21.96 2.70
N GLY A 165 9.08 21.09 1.69
CA GLY A 165 10.23 20.59 0.93
C GLY A 165 11.20 19.72 1.75
N PHE A 166 12.36 19.40 1.17
CA PHE A 166 13.39 18.60 1.82
C PHE A 166 14.30 19.46 2.71
N ALA A 167 14.63 18.97 3.90
CA ALA A 167 15.62 19.58 4.79
C ALA A 167 16.42 18.52 5.54
N THR A 168 17.71 18.73 5.74
CA THR A 168 18.61 17.81 6.44
C THR A 168 19.49 18.55 7.45
N PRO A 169 19.99 17.87 8.49
CA PRO A 169 20.94 18.47 9.41
C PRO A 169 22.31 18.65 8.75
N SER A 170 23.11 19.57 9.28
CA SER A 170 24.48 19.79 8.79
C SER A 170 25.32 18.50 8.81
N GLY A 171 26.10 18.29 7.75
CA GLY A 171 26.95 17.11 7.55
C GLY A 171 26.22 15.85 7.05
N PHE A 172 24.89 15.89 6.93
CA PHE A 172 24.12 14.82 6.29
C PHE A 172 23.88 15.11 4.81
N GLN A 173 23.85 14.04 4.03
CA GLN A 173 23.46 14.08 2.64
C GLN A 173 22.24 13.17 2.43
N LEU A 174 21.21 13.71 1.79
CA LEU A 174 20.05 12.97 1.32
C LEU A 174 20.22 12.60 -0.14
N ASP A 175 20.14 11.31 -0.44
CA ASP A 175 20.08 10.78 -1.80
C ASP A 175 18.74 10.05 -2.01
N GLN A 176 18.18 10.11 -3.22
CA GLN A 176 17.16 9.14 -3.62
C GLN A 176 17.87 7.78 -3.74
N TYR A 177 17.42 6.80 -2.95
CA TYR A 177 18.01 5.46 -2.93
C TYR A 177 17.37 4.57 -4.00
N HIS A 178 16.03 4.58 -4.08
CA HIS A 178 15.31 3.74 -5.01
C HIS A 178 13.93 4.31 -5.40
N ASP A 179 13.45 3.93 -6.58
CA ASP A 179 12.10 4.21 -7.10
C ASP A 179 11.36 2.87 -7.21
N CYS A 180 10.36 2.68 -6.37
CA CYS A 180 9.74 1.38 -6.12
C CYS A 180 8.59 1.10 -7.09
N GLY A 181 8.46 -0.16 -7.52
CA GLY A 181 7.32 -0.63 -8.31
C GLY A 181 6.00 -0.67 -7.52
N PHE A 182 6.07 -0.53 -6.20
CA PHE A 182 4.99 -0.69 -5.23
C PHE A 182 4.95 0.50 -4.25
N PHE A 183 3.92 0.58 -3.40
CA PHE A 183 3.83 1.56 -2.31
C PHE A 183 4.51 0.99 -1.06
N PRO A 184 5.74 1.43 -0.71
CA PRO A 184 6.46 0.89 0.44
C PRO A 184 5.83 1.38 1.74
N VAL A 185 5.65 0.46 2.68
CA VAL A 185 5.05 0.73 3.99
C VAL A 185 6.14 0.74 5.04
N GLN A 186 6.53 -0.43 5.55
CA GLN A 186 7.64 -0.55 6.49
C GLN A 186 8.87 -1.17 5.83
N ILE A 187 10.03 -0.86 6.37
CA ILE A 187 11.34 -1.25 5.87
C ILE A 187 12.21 -1.82 6.98
N ALA A 188 13.06 -2.77 6.63
CA ALA A 188 14.05 -3.35 7.54
C ALA A 188 15.38 -3.57 6.81
N VAL A 189 16.48 -3.35 7.52
CA VAL A 189 17.82 -3.69 7.02
C VAL A 189 18.09 -5.15 7.40
N GLY A 190 18.37 -5.97 6.39
CA GLY A 190 18.71 -7.38 6.59
C GLY A 190 20.15 -7.57 7.09
N PRO A 191 20.50 -8.79 7.54
CA PRO A 191 21.82 -9.08 8.13
C PRO A 191 23.02 -8.82 7.21
N GLN A 192 22.80 -8.79 5.90
CA GLN A 192 23.83 -8.52 4.90
C GLN A 192 23.89 -7.05 4.46
N GLY A 193 23.07 -6.17 5.08
CA GLY A 193 22.95 -4.76 4.74
C GLY A 193 22.01 -4.46 3.56
N ASP A 194 21.38 -5.49 2.99
CA ASP A 194 20.32 -5.32 2.00
C ASP A 194 19.06 -4.74 2.64
N LEU A 195 18.34 -3.88 1.92
CA LEU A 195 17.10 -3.29 2.42
C LEU A 195 15.91 -4.16 2.00
N PHE A 196 14.96 -4.35 2.90
CA PHE A 196 13.72 -5.06 2.65
C PHE A 196 12.54 -4.14 2.93
N ALA A 197 11.47 -4.29 2.17
CA ALA A 197 10.31 -3.42 2.26
C ALA A 197 9.02 -4.25 2.11
N SER A 198 8.10 -4.09 3.06
CA SER A 198 6.71 -4.52 2.90
C SER A 198 5.92 -3.46 2.17
N GLY A 199 4.85 -3.84 1.50
CA GLY A 199 3.93 -2.86 0.97
C GLY A 199 2.92 -3.41 -0.01
N TYR A 200 2.42 -2.50 -0.84
CA TYR A 200 1.28 -2.78 -1.70
C TYR A 200 1.58 -2.55 -3.16
N TRP A 201 1.27 -3.54 -3.99
CA TRP A 201 1.27 -3.43 -5.44
C TRP A 201 -0.15 -3.07 -5.94
N GLY A 202 -0.22 -2.40 -7.09
CA GLY A 202 -1.48 -2.08 -7.76
C GLY A 202 -2.26 -0.89 -7.17
N ALA A 203 -3.31 -0.45 -7.88
CA ALA A 203 -4.05 0.78 -7.58
C ALA A 203 -5.05 0.66 -6.41
N ALA A 204 -5.19 -0.51 -5.80
CA ALA A 204 -6.22 -0.79 -4.80
C ALA A 204 -5.70 -1.32 -3.45
N PHE A 205 -4.38 -1.29 -3.25
CA PHE A 205 -3.71 -1.79 -2.03
C PHE A 205 -4.09 -3.23 -1.64
N GLN A 206 -4.38 -4.07 -2.65
CA GLN A 206 -4.85 -5.45 -2.44
C GLN A 206 -3.76 -6.49 -2.64
N ASP A 207 -2.72 -6.16 -3.41
CA ASP A 207 -1.63 -7.09 -3.71
C ASP A 207 -0.47 -6.81 -2.75
N GLY A 208 -0.49 -7.42 -1.57
CA GLY A 208 0.61 -7.27 -0.62
C GLY A 208 1.87 -7.99 -1.10
N VAL A 209 2.99 -7.28 -1.01
CA VAL A 209 4.30 -7.74 -1.45
C VAL A 209 5.37 -7.53 -0.38
N VAL A 210 6.46 -8.29 -0.50
CA VAL A 210 7.74 -7.96 0.11
C VAL A 210 8.77 -7.86 -1.00
N ALA A 211 9.54 -6.78 -0.96
CA ALA A 211 10.63 -6.54 -1.88
C ALA A 211 11.98 -6.60 -1.14
N LYS A 212 12.98 -7.17 -1.80
CA LYS A 212 14.39 -6.99 -1.48
C LYS A 212 14.94 -5.90 -2.41
N ILE A 213 15.65 -4.93 -1.85
CA ILE A 213 16.33 -3.86 -2.55
C ILE A 213 17.82 -3.99 -2.21
N SER A 214 18.56 -4.60 -3.13
CA SER A 214 19.97 -4.92 -2.98
C SER A 214 20.79 -4.25 -4.09
N ARG A 215 22.10 -4.13 -3.88
CA ARG A 215 22.98 -3.59 -4.92
C ARG A 215 23.21 -4.63 -6.02
N ASP A 216 23.02 -4.23 -7.26
CA ASP A 216 23.29 -5.04 -8.44
C ASP A 216 24.79 -5.11 -8.78
N ALA A 217 25.14 -5.79 -9.87
CA ALA A 217 26.52 -5.90 -10.36
C ALA A 217 27.18 -4.55 -10.73
N THR A 218 26.37 -3.51 -10.92
CA THR A 218 26.82 -2.13 -11.17
C THR A 218 26.85 -1.27 -9.91
N ASN A 219 26.61 -1.89 -8.75
CA ASN A 219 26.55 -1.27 -7.43
C ASN A 219 25.35 -0.32 -7.24
N LEU A 220 24.33 -0.44 -8.11
CA LEU A 220 23.09 0.33 -8.07
C LEU A 220 21.98 -0.46 -7.35
N PRO A 221 21.10 0.19 -6.56
CA PRO A 221 19.98 -0.49 -5.93
C PRO A 221 18.99 -1.05 -6.97
N ALA A 222 18.72 -2.35 -6.91
CA ALA A 222 17.76 -3.06 -7.74
C ALA A 222 16.68 -3.73 -6.87
N GLU A 223 15.42 -3.62 -7.30
CA GLU A 223 14.26 -4.21 -6.64
C GLU A 223 14.01 -5.63 -7.15
N MET A 224 13.78 -6.55 -6.22
CA MET A 224 13.29 -7.89 -6.48
C MET A 224 12.07 -8.14 -5.57
N ILE A 225 10.91 -8.42 -6.16
CA ILE A 225 9.74 -8.82 -5.39
C ILE A 225 9.90 -10.29 -4.98
N ILE A 226 10.29 -10.52 -3.73
CA ILE A 226 10.62 -11.84 -3.19
C ILE A 226 9.42 -12.58 -2.61
N ALA A 227 8.33 -11.86 -2.29
CA ALA A 227 7.07 -12.46 -1.84
C ALA A 227 5.86 -11.67 -2.35
N ARG A 228 4.77 -12.36 -2.66
CA ARG A 228 3.50 -11.79 -3.17
C ARG A 228 2.30 -12.43 -2.47
N ASN A 229 1.13 -11.85 -2.68
CA ASN A 229 -0.16 -12.33 -2.17
C ASN A 229 -0.25 -12.34 -0.64
N LEU A 230 0.53 -11.49 0.05
CA LEU A 230 0.33 -11.26 1.47
C LEU A 230 -0.90 -10.37 1.66
N GLY A 231 -1.73 -10.68 2.64
CA GLY A 231 -2.79 -9.77 3.04
C GLY A 231 -2.18 -8.58 3.78
N ARG A 232 -2.24 -7.38 3.20
CA ARG A 232 -1.87 -6.11 3.89
C ARG A 232 -0.60 -6.19 4.77
N PRO A 233 0.56 -6.50 4.18
CA PRO A 233 1.79 -6.60 4.96
C PRO A 233 2.23 -5.21 5.44
N HIS A 234 2.46 -5.08 6.76
CA HIS A 234 2.99 -3.89 7.43
C HIS A 234 4.32 -4.26 8.10
N GLY A 235 4.29 -4.71 9.36
CA GLY A 235 5.44 -5.16 10.14
C GLY A 235 6.46 -5.95 9.33
N ILE A 236 7.74 -5.58 9.38
CA ILE A 236 8.83 -6.37 8.79
C ILE A 236 10.04 -6.36 9.72
N ALA A 237 10.56 -7.55 10.04
CA ALA A 237 11.73 -7.68 10.92
C ALA A 237 12.54 -8.93 10.60
N PHE A 238 13.83 -8.87 10.92
CA PHE A 238 14.72 -10.02 10.88
C PHE A 238 14.97 -10.58 12.28
N HIS A 239 15.04 -11.90 12.39
CA HIS A 239 15.51 -12.60 13.59
C HIS A 239 16.17 -13.92 13.19
N ASP A 240 17.36 -14.19 13.74
CA ASP A 240 18.19 -15.35 13.41
C ASP A 240 18.37 -15.58 11.89
N GLY A 241 18.55 -14.47 11.15
CA GLY A 241 18.71 -14.50 9.70
C GLY A 241 17.43 -14.74 8.90
N GLN A 242 16.29 -14.95 9.57
CA GLN A 242 14.99 -15.19 8.94
C GLN A 242 14.14 -13.92 8.89
N LEU A 243 13.30 -13.83 7.86
CA LEU A 243 12.42 -12.69 7.62
C LEU A 243 11.02 -12.97 8.15
N TYR A 244 10.47 -12.02 8.90
CA TYR A 244 9.12 -12.08 9.44
C TYR A 244 8.31 -10.89 8.97
N VAL A 245 7.03 -11.12 8.68
CA VAL A 245 6.11 -10.09 8.21
C VAL A 245 4.81 -10.15 8.99
N SER A 246 4.42 -9.02 9.58
CA SER A 246 3.09 -8.81 10.13
C SER A 246 2.12 -8.50 8.99
N ARG A 247 1.05 -9.27 8.93
CA ARG A 247 0.08 -9.21 7.83
C ARG A 247 -1.35 -9.31 8.35
N CYS A 248 -2.28 -8.76 7.60
CA CYS A 248 -3.70 -8.77 7.93
C CYS A 248 -4.55 -9.29 6.76
N GLY A 249 -5.55 -10.10 7.07
CA GLY A 249 -6.56 -10.58 6.13
C GLY A 249 -7.95 -10.61 6.73
N GLN A 250 -8.82 -11.36 6.06
CA GLN A 250 -10.18 -11.63 6.49
C GLN A 250 -10.52 -13.06 6.07
N TYR A 251 -11.12 -13.84 6.97
CA TYR A 251 -11.76 -15.11 6.61
C TYR A 251 -13.27 -14.95 6.66
N VAL A 252 -14.03 -15.87 6.08
CA VAL A 252 -15.50 -15.77 6.00
C VAL A 252 -16.15 -16.83 6.89
N THR A 253 -17.14 -16.42 7.68
CA THR A 253 -17.98 -17.32 8.49
C THR A 253 -19.46 -17.17 8.09
N ALA A 254 -20.26 -18.22 8.25
CA ALA A 254 -21.70 -18.16 8.05
C ALA A 254 -22.40 -18.08 9.41
N LYS A 255 -23.16 -17.00 9.66
CA LYS A 255 -23.94 -16.81 10.89
C LYS A 255 -25.33 -16.29 10.55
N SER A 256 -26.35 -16.99 11.06
CA SER A 256 -27.77 -16.64 10.88
C SER A 256 -28.20 -16.47 9.41
N GLY A 257 -27.70 -17.32 8.51
CA GLY A 257 -28.06 -17.29 7.09
C GLY A 257 -27.33 -16.22 6.26
N ALA A 258 -26.37 -15.50 6.84
CA ALA A 258 -25.52 -14.53 6.12
C ALA A 258 -24.03 -14.88 6.25
N LEU A 259 -23.24 -14.49 5.25
CA LEU A 259 -21.79 -14.53 5.31
C LEU A 259 -21.25 -13.27 6.01
N HIS A 260 -20.35 -13.47 6.95
CA HIS A 260 -19.68 -12.43 7.72
C HIS A 260 -18.18 -12.60 7.55
N GLY A 261 -17.51 -11.59 7.03
CA GLY A 261 -16.06 -11.61 7.02
C GLY A 261 -15.51 -11.25 8.40
N VAL A 262 -14.66 -12.11 8.96
CA VAL A 262 -13.99 -11.94 10.24
C VAL A 262 -12.55 -11.49 9.99
N PRO A 263 -12.20 -10.27 10.42
CA PRO A 263 -10.83 -9.77 10.33
C PRO A 263 -9.86 -10.63 11.12
N THR A 264 -8.68 -10.86 10.54
CA THR A 264 -7.62 -11.65 11.18
C THR A 264 -6.26 -11.10 10.81
N GLY A 265 -5.28 -11.28 11.69
CA GLY A 265 -3.89 -10.94 11.49
C GLY A 265 -2.98 -12.12 11.80
N ALA A 266 -1.74 -12.04 11.34
CA ALA A 266 -0.70 -13.01 11.64
C ALA A 266 0.69 -12.36 11.55
N VAL A 267 1.66 -12.98 12.21
CA VAL A 267 3.08 -12.81 11.89
C VAL A 267 3.54 -14.07 11.16
N THR A 268 3.98 -13.88 9.92
CA THR A 268 4.38 -14.96 9.02
C THR A 268 5.89 -14.93 8.83
N GLN A 269 6.56 -16.04 9.12
CA GLN A 269 7.93 -16.30 8.71
C GLN A 269 7.96 -16.60 7.21
N LEU A 270 8.86 -15.94 6.49
CA LEU A 270 9.14 -16.17 5.07
C LEU A 270 10.50 -16.86 4.94
N ARG A 271 10.54 -17.97 4.20
CA ARG A 271 11.77 -18.73 3.97
C ARG A 271 11.98 -19.00 2.49
N ASP A 272 13.21 -18.75 2.05
CA ASP A 272 13.78 -19.22 0.80
C ASP A 272 14.29 -20.66 1.03
N LEU A 273 13.71 -21.64 0.33
CA LEU A 273 14.03 -23.05 0.54
C LEU A 273 15.10 -23.57 -0.41
N ASP A 274 15.28 -22.93 -1.57
CA ASP A 274 16.18 -23.40 -2.62
C ASP A 274 17.37 -22.47 -2.90
N GLY A 275 17.41 -21.31 -2.25
CA GLY A 275 18.50 -20.34 -2.29
C GLY A 275 18.47 -19.43 -3.51
N ASP A 276 17.35 -19.33 -4.23
CA ASP A 276 17.23 -18.48 -5.42
C ASP A 276 16.91 -17.01 -5.10
N GLY A 277 16.71 -16.68 -3.81
CA GLY A 277 16.36 -15.36 -3.31
C GLY A 277 14.86 -15.08 -3.24
N MET A 278 14.00 -16.01 -3.69
CA MET A 278 12.55 -15.96 -3.57
C MET A 278 12.08 -16.64 -2.28
N MET A 279 10.98 -16.15 -1.72
CA MET A 279 10.38 -16.76 -0.52
C MET A 279 9.36 -17.81 -0.96
N ASP A 280 9.68 -19.08 -0.77
CA ASP A 280 8.83 -20.22 -1.17
C ASP A 280 7.88 -20.69 -0.07
N TYR A 281 8.27 -20.48 1.19
CA TYR A 281 7.57 -21.04 2.32
C TYR A 281 7.13 -19.98 3.33
N PHE A 282 5.84 -20.01 3.65
CA PHE A 282 5.15 -19.06 4.51
C PHE A 282 4.63 -19.82 5.73
N SER A 283 5.11 -19.47 6.92
CA SER A 283 4.69 -20.10 8.18
C SER A 283 4.17 -19.08 9.14
N ASP A 284 2.91 -19.18 9.56
CA ASP A 284 2.41 -18.36 10.64
C ASP A 284 3.01 -18.85 11.97
N ILE A 285 3.83 -17.99 12.57
CA ILE A 285 4.36 -18.23 13.92
C ILE A 285 3.44 -17.65 15.00
N LEU A 286 2.58 -16.73 14.60
CA LEU A 286 1.50 -16.17 15.39
C LEU A 286 0.31 -15.93 14.45
N ALA A 287 -0.84 -16.49 14.78
CA ALA A 287 -2.07 -16.38 14.01
C ALA A 287 -3.22 -15.84 14.86
N ASP A 288 -4.38 -15.64 14.25
CA ASP A 288 -5.62 -15.20 14.90
C ASP A 288 -5.50 -13.87 15.67
N LEU A 289 -4.58 -13.00 15.23
CA LEU A 289 -4.53 -11.63 15.74
C LEU A 289 -5.76 -10.85 15.27
N PRO A 290 -6.22 -9.85 16.03
CA PRO A 290 -7.14 -8.85 15.50
C PRO A 290 -6.56 -8.18 14.24
N GLY A 291 -7.35 -8.14 13.16
CA GLY A 291 -6.97 -7.53 11.89
C GLY A 291 -7.80 -6.28 11.53
N ALA A 292 -7.47 -5.69 10.39
CA ALA A 292 -8.17 -4.63 9.68
C ALA A 292 -9.67 -4.91 9.50
N GLN A 293 -10.51 -4.03 10.04
CA GLN A 293 -11.96 -4.19 10.02
C GLN A 293 -12.62 -3.22 9.03
N GLY A 294 -13.64 -3.68 8.28
CA GLY A 294 -14.33 -2.85 7.28
C GLY A 294 -15.40 -1.92 7.86
N PRO A 295 -15.96 -0.98 7.06
CA PRO A 295 -15.63 -0.69 5.66
C PRO A 295 -14.38 0.21 5.50
N ASP A 296 -13.98 0.91 6.56
CA ASP A 296 -12.74 1.69 6.63
C ASP A 296 -11.74 0.95 7.52
N PRO A 297 -10.71 0.32 6.95
CA PRO A 297 -9.75 -0.45 7.71
C PRO A 297 -8.74 0.47 8.37
N LEU A 298 -9.18 1.13 9.43
CA LEU A 298 -8.42 2.17 10.12
C LEU A 298 -7.22 1.57 10.86
N HIS A 299 -7.40 0.47 11.59
CA HIS A 299 -6.36 -0.13 12.44
C HIS A 299 -6.23 -1.64 12.22
N GLN A 300 -5.03 -2.17 12.41
CA GLN A 300 -4.67 -3.58 12.21
C GLN A 300 -3.46 -3.96 13.08
N ASN A 301 -2.96 -5.19 12.95
CA ASN A 301 -1.62 -5.53 13.43
C ASN A 301 -0.56 -4.87 12.53
N ASN A 302 0.35 -4.08 13.11
CA ASN A 302 1.31 -3.26 12.37
C ASN A 302 2.75 -3.74 12.62
N GLY A 303 3.61 -2.91 13.23
CA GLY A 303 5.01 -3.16 13.50
C GLY A 303 5.31 -4.39 14.35
N ILE A 304 6.48 -4.97 14.11
CA ILE A 304 7.03 -6.11 14.84
C ILE A 304 8.49 -5.88 15.19
N THR A 305 8.91 -6.36 16.36
CA THR A 305 10.31 -6.35 16.75
C THR A 305 10.66 -7.58 17.58
N PHE A 306 11.92 -8.00 17.52
CA PHE A 306 12.44 -9.10 18.34
C PHE A 306 13.35 -8.52 19.42
N ALA A 307 13.07 -8.85 20.68
CA ALA A 307 13.95 -8.51 21.78
C ALA A 307 15.22 -9.39 21.76
N PRO A 308 16.32 -8.97 22.44
CA PRO A 308 17.56 -9.74 22.48
C PRO A 308 17.42 -11.16 23.06
N ASN A 309 16.38 -11.41 23.85
CA ASN A 309 16.05 -12.73 24.39
C ASN A 309 15.28 -13.64 23.40
N GLY A 310 14.97 -13.15 22.20
CA GLY A 310 14.22 -13.85 21.17
C GLY A 310 12.70 -13.72 21.26
N ASP A 311 12.17 -12.95 22.22
CA ASP A 311 10.73 -12.69 22.28
C ASP A 311 10.29 -11.78 21.12
N LEU A 312 9.21 -12.16 20.45
CA LEU A 312 8.57 -11.35 19.42
C LEU A 312 7.54 -10.43 20.07
N PHE A 313 7.56 -9.16 19.69
CA PHE A 313 6.54 -8.17 20.02
C PHE A 313 5.82 -7.71 18.77
N VAL A 314 4.50 -7.58 18.85
CA VAL A 314 3.63 -7.18 17.74
C VAL A 314 2.69 -6.10 18.21
N THR A 315 2.62 -4.99 17.47
CA THR A 315 1.61 -3.96 17.73
C THR A 315 0.26 -4.38 17.14
N VAL A 316 -0.82 -4.23 17.91
CA VAL A 316 -2.18 -4.56 17.46
C VAL A 316 -3.13 -3.41 17.75
N GLY A 317 -3.67 -2.84 16.67
CA GLY A 317 -4.65 -1.75 16.73
C GLY A 317 -5.97 -2.12 17.42
N ALA A 318 -6.60 -1.11 18.01
CA ALA A 318 -7.95 -1.18 18.54
C ALA A 318 -8.99 -1.21 17.41
N HIS A 319 -10.10 -1.91 17.59
CA HIS A 319 -11.19 -1.96 16.61
C HIS A 319 -11.94 -0.63 16.54
N SER A 320 -12.03 0.08 17.66
CA SER A 320 -12.77 1.32 17.77
C SER A 320 -11.89 2.48 18.22
N ASP A 321 -12.14 3.64 17.64
CA ASP A 321 -11.60 4.93 18.10
C ASP A 321 -12.10 5.34 19.49
N ARG A 322 -13.22 4.77 19.96
CA ARG A 322 -13.98 5.34 21.10
C ARG A 322 -14.60 4.32 22.04
N ALA A 323 -14.47 3.04 21.73
CA ALA A 323 -15.05 1.97 22.52
C ALA A 323 -13.95 1.08 23.10
N PRO A 324 -14.21 0.45 24.26
CA PRO A 324 -13.29 -0.52 24.82
C PRO A 324 -13.06 -1.69 23.86
N ALA A 325 -11.91 -2.34 24.03
CA ALA A 325 -11.54 -3.51 23.25
C ALA A 325 -12.61 -4.61 23.32
N THR A 326 -12.92 -5.19 22.17
CA THR A 326 -13.87 -6.29 22.02
C THR A 326 -13.21 -7.67 22.01
N SER A 327 -11.88 -7.70 21.85
CA SER A 327 -11.02 -8.88 21.95
C SER A 327 -9.86 -8.63 22.92
N PRO A 328 -9.35 -9.66 23.65
CA PRO A 328 -8.23 -9.49 24.58
C PRO A 328 -6.94 -8.95 23.96
N LEU A 329 -6.69 -9.21 22.67
CA LEU A 329 -5.47 -8.80 21.97
C LEU A 329 -5.63 -7.45 21.23
N GLU A 330 -6.80 -6.84 21.27
CA GLU A 330 -7.11 -5.61 20.56
C GLU A 330 -6.59 -4.38 21.33
N GLY A 331 -5.91 -3.45 20.65
CA GLY A 331 -5.34 -2.26 21.29
C GLY A 331 -4.20 -2.60 22.26
N THR A 332 -3.34 -3.54 21.86
CA THR A 332 -2.29 -4.11 22.71
C THR A 332 -0.94 -4.19 22.02
N ILE A 333 0.11 -4.35 22.83
CA ILE A 333 1.36 -4.97 22.40
C ILE A 333 1.27 -6.44 22.78
N VAL A 334 1.29 -7.32 21.79
CA VAL A 334 1.30 -8.77 21.97
C VAL A 334 2.74 -9.24 22.07
N ARG A 335 3.05 -10.09 23.05
CA ARG A 335 4.32 -10.83 23.17
C ARG A 335 4.10 -12.29 22.81
N LEU A 336 4.98 -12.84 21.99
CA LEU A 336 5.16 -14.28 21.83
C LEU A 336 6.54 -14.64 22.36
N ARG A 337 6.60 -15.40 23.45
CA ARG A 337 7.87 -15.80 24.04
C ARG A 337 8.60 -16.77 23.12
N SER A 338 9.92 -16.65 23.06
CA SER A 338 10.73 -17.58 22.27
C SER A 338 10.45 -19.04 22.67
N GLY A 339 10.24 -19.90 21.68
CA GLY A 339 9.94 -21.32 21.88
C GLY A 339 8.51 -21.63 22.34
N THR A 340 7.60 -20.65 22.37
CA THR A 340 6.17 -20.86 22.67
C THR A 340 5.30 -20.56 21.47
N ASP A 341 4.06 -21.06 21.49
CA ASP A 341 3.01 -20.80 20.48
C ASP A 341 1.85 -19.96 21.03
N LYS A 342 1.93 -19.58 22.31
CA LYS A 342 0.84 -18.90 23.02
C LYS A 342 1.12 -17.40 23.13
N PRO A 343 0.33 -16.54 22.46
CA PRO A 343 0.46 -15.10 22.62
C PRO A 343 -0.03 -14.66 24.01
N GLU A 344 0.59 -13.60 24.51
CA GLU A 344 0.16 -12.89 25.72
C GLU A 344 0.13 -11.38 25.52
N VAL A 345 -0.72 -10.70 26.28
CA VAL A 345 -0.77 -9.24 26.29
C VAL A 345 0.38 -8.74 27.14
N PHE A 346 1.34 -8.05 26.51
CA PHE A 346 2.44 -7.40 27.22
C PHE A 346 2.05 -6.03 27.74
N ALA A 347 1.35 -5.25 26.93
CA ALA A 347 0.83 -3.92 27.26
C ALA A 347 -0.52 -3.70 26.58
N ARG A 348 -1.37 -2.81 27.13
CA ARG A 348 -2.73 -2.58 26.64
C ARG A 348 -3.13 -1.11 26.66
N GLY A 349 -4.28 -0.79 26.09
CA GLY A 349 -4.83 0.55 26.10
C GLY A 349 -4.14 1.48 25.10
N LEU A 350 -3.74 0.92 23.95
CA LEU A 350 -3.23 1.66 22.80
C LEU A 350 -4.33 1.74 21.74
N ARG A 351 -4.32 2.78 20.89
CA ARG A 351 -5.34 2.96 19.85
C ARG A 351 -4.96 2.31 18.53
N ASN A 352 -3.87 2.75 17.93
CA ASN A 352 -3.31 2.21 16.70
C ASN A 352 -1.79 2.30 16.77
N PRO A 353 -1.15 1.41 17.55
CA PRO A 353 0.29 1.41 17.64
C PRO A 353 0.87 1.02 16.28
N PHE A 354 1.49 1.97 15.58
CA PHE A 354 1.92 1.77 14.19
C PHE A 354 3.25 1.03 14.14
N ASP A 355 4.22 1.44 14.95
CA ASP A 355 5.54 0.83 14.97
C ASP A 355 6.09 0.62 16.38
N ILE A 356 7.04 -0.31 16.49
CA ILE A 356 7.66 -0.70 17.76
C ILE A 356 9.14 -1.03 17.55
N VAL A 357 9.98 -0.54 18.46
CA VAL A 357 11.42 -0.81 18.44
C VAL A 357 11.94 -1.20 19.82
N VAL A 358 12.98 -2.02 19.82
CA VAL A 358 13.85 -2.22 20.99
C VAL A 358 14.82 -1.05 21.07
N GLY A 359 14.72 -0.28 22.15
CA GLY A 359 15.57 0.87 22.43
C GLY A 359 16.69 0.58 23.43
N PRO A 360 17.16 1.60 24.16
CA PRO A 360 18.24 1.44 25.12
C PRO A 360 17.90 0.38 26.17
N GLN A 361 18.92 -0.38 26.60
CA GLN A 361 18.78 -1.40 27.66
C GLN A 361 17.80 -2.55 27.32
N GLY A 362 17.40 -2.69 26.05
CA GLY A 362 16.43 -3.70 25.64
C GLY A 362 14.97 -3.32 25.97
N GLU A 363 14.70 -2.08 26.37
CA GLU A 363 13.35 -1.59 26.67
C GLU A 363 12.59 -1.24 25.38
N LEU A 364 11.25 -1.28 25.42
CA LEU A 364 10.42 -1.15 24.22
C LEU A 364 9.83 0.25 24.09
N PHE A 365 9.76 0.74 22.86
CA PHE A 365 9.14 2.02 22.52
C PHE A 365 8.22 1.82 21.33
N ALA A 366 7.05 2.46 21.37
CA ALA A 366 6.09 2.37 20.27
C ALA A 366 5.45 3.73 19.98
N THR A 367 5.15 3.96 18.70
CA THR A 367 4.28 5.05 18.26
C THR A 367 2.82 4.60 18.39
N ASP A 368 1.92 5.51 18.72
CA ASP A 368 0.48 5.25 18.78
C ASP A 368 -0.31 6.41 18.16
N ASN A 369 -1.07 6.12 17.08
CA ASN A 369 -1.86 7.16 16.43
C ASN A 369 -3.13 7.46 17.21
N ASP A 370 -3.45 8.74 17.35
CA ASP A 370 -4.74 9.18 17.88
C ASP A 370 -5.81 9.26 16.78
N ALA A 371 -7.08 9.35 17.19
CA ALA A 371 -8.20 9.58 16.30
C ALA A 371 -8.06 10.98 15.68
N SER A 372 -7.59 11.03 14.43
CA SER A 372 -7.32 12.24 13.63
C SER A 372 -8.39 13.34 13.67
N ARG A 373 -9.63 13.02 14.04
CA ARG A 373 -10.73 13.99 14.21
C ARG A 373 -10.71 14.77 15.53
N ARG A 374 -9.86 14.39 16.49
CA ARG A 374 -9.77 15.05 17.80
C ARG A 374 -8.55 15.95 17.96
N HIS A 375 -7.48 15.72 17.19
CA HIS A 375 -6.20 16.42 17.36
C HIS A 375 -5.69 16.33 18.81
N ASN A 376 -5.99 15.25 19.55
CA ASN A 376 -5.54 15.16 20.94
C ASN A 376 -4.07 14.78 21.02
N GLY A 377 -3.56 14.18 19.95
CA GLY A 377 -2.15 14.14 19.60
C GLY A 377 -1.61 12.71 19.63
N ASP A 378 -0.80 12.39 18.63
CA ASP A 378 -0.14 11.11 18.51
C ASP A 378 0.95 10.97 19.57
N GLU A 379 1.13 9.75 20.06
CA GLU A 379 1.93 9.46 21.24
C GLU A 379 3.17 8.64 20.89
N LEU A 380 4.31 9.01 21.49
CA LEU A 380 5.46 8.12 21.64
C LEU A 380 5.44 7.57 23.06
N ASN A 381 5.39 6.25 23.19
CA ASN A 381 5.21 5.57 24.46
C ASN A 381 6.44 4.73 24.83
N HIS A 382 6.87 4.78 26.10
CA HIS A 382 7.77 3.78 26.70
C HIS A 382 6.91 2.58 27.13
N ILE A 383 7.04 1.47 26.41
CA ILE A 383 6.21 0.27 26.57
C ILE A 383 6.74 -0.60 27.71
N ARG A 384 5.91 -0.79 28.74
CA ARG A 384 6.24 -1.56 29.95
C ARG A 384 5.27 -2.72 30.12
N GLU A 385 5.77 -3.82 30.67
CA GLU A 385 4.97 -5.00 30.98
C GLU A 385 3.81 -4.61 31.92
N ASP A 386 2.62 -5.15 31.64
CA ASP A 386 1.35 -4.87 32.30
C ASP A 386 0.89 -3.39 32.24
N GLY A 387 1.56 -2.56 31.42
CA GLY A 387 1.23 -1.15 31.24
C GLY A 387 -0.14 -0.92 30.58
N HIS A 388 -0.84 0.13 31.00
CA HIS A 388 -2.07 0.61 30.37
C HIS A 388 -1.86 2.03 29.83
N TYR A 389 -2.02 2.26 28.53
CA TYR A 389 -1.71 3.53 27.85
C TYR A 389 -2.93 4.44 27.61
N GLY A 390 -4.08 4.04 28.13
CA GLY A 390 -5.21 4.95 28.37
C GLY A 390 -6.33 4.87 27.35
N HIS A 391 -6.08 4.47 26.10
CA HIS A 391 -7.15 4.27 25.11
C HIS A 391 -8.21 3.27 25.63
N PRO A 392 -9.53 3.52 25.44
CA PRO A 392 -10.15 4.67 24.77
C PRO A 392 -10.51 5.84 25.70
N TYR A 393 -10.03 5.83 26.95
CA TYR A 393 -10.37 6.79 27.99
C TYR A 393 -9.39 7.98 28.07
N ALA A 394 -8.21 7.83 27.49
CA ALA A 394 -7.16 8.83 27.38
C ALA A 394 -6.53 8.80 25.99
N ASP A 395 -5.88 9.90 25.65
CA ASP A 395 -5.14 10.18 24.43
C ASP A 395 -4.03 11.18 24.77
N GLY A 396 -3.30 11.68 23.77
CA GLY A 396 -2.20 12.63 23.93
C GLY A 396 -2.55 13.97 24.62
N SER A 397 -3.77 14.15 25.10
CA SER A 397 -4.11 15.27 25.99
C SER A 397 -3.28 15.25 27.28
N LYS A 398 -3.10 16.44 27.87
CA LYS A 398 -2.12 16.69 28.96
C LYS A 398 -2.35 15.92 30.28
N SER A 399 -3.42 15.15 30.41
CA SER A 399 -3.69 14.38 31.64
C SER A 399 -4.24 12.99 31.33
N HIS A 400 -3.39 12.00 31.52
CA HIS A 400 -3.74 10.60 31.53
C HIS A 400 -4.41 10.22 32.88
N PRO A 401 -5.44 9.35 32.90
CA PRO A 401 -6.11 8.91 34.12
C PRO A 401 -5.17 8.20 35.12
N ASP A 402 -5.53 8.23 36.41
CA ASP A 402 -4.82 7.47 37.43
C ASP A 402 -4.78 5.98 37.07
N GLY A 403 -3.58 5.39 37.14
CA GLY A 403 -3.35 3.99 36.78
C GLY A 403 -3.02 3.73 35.31
N THR A 404 -2.94 4.78 34.47
CA THR A 404 -2.39 4.69 33.11
C THR A 404 -0.98 5.30 33.04
N ILE A 405 -0.25 4.96 31.98
CA ILE A 405 1.11 5.43 31.72
C ILE A 405 1.03 6.55 30.69
N SER A 406 1.53 7.73 31.05
CA SER A 406 1.59 8.87 30.14
C SER A 406 2.67 8.69 29.06
N PRO A 407 2.46 9.27 27.87
CA PRO A 407 3.43 9.23 26.79
C PRO A 407 4.71 10.01 27.10
N LEU A 408 5.81 9.62 26.46
CA LEU A 408 7.09 10.34 26.51
C LEU A 408 7.03 11.64 25.72
N ALA A 409 6.34 11.63 24.58
CA ALA A 409 6.15 12.77 23.72
C ALA A 409 4.78 12.71 23.05
N VAL A 410 4.20 13.89 22.82
CA VAL A 410 2.93 14.04 22.11
C VAL A 410 3.10 15.00 20.95
N MET A 411 2.55 14.64 19.79
CA MET A 411 2.49 15.50 18.62
C MET A 411 1.03 15.85 18.28
N GLN A 412 0.72 17.14 18.36
CA GLN A 412 -0.66 17.65 18.17
C GLN A 412 -1.09 17.74 16.68
N SER A 413 -0.13 17.79 15.76
CA SER A 413 -0.36 17.86 14.32
C SER A 413 0.62 16.96 13.59
N GLY A 414 0.11 16.11 12.69
CA GLY A 414 0.86 15.03 12.03
C GLY A 414 0.36 13.66 12.50
N THR A 415 1.04 12.59 12.08
CA THR A 415 0.83 11.23 12.61
C THR A 415 2.15 10.53 12.87
N PHE A 416 2.36 9.97 14.06
CA PHE A 416 3.57 9.20 14.39
C PHE A 416 3.47 7.80 13.80
N GLU A 417 4.30 7.52 12.81
CA GLU A 417 4.29 6.25 12.09
C GLU A 417 5.55 5.46 12.43
N GLY A 418 6.51 5.35 11.51
CA GLY A 418 7.74 4.59 11.71
C GLY A 418 8.63 5.07 12.86
N LEU A 419 9.36 4.12 13.43
CA LEU A 419 10.18 4.29 14.62
C LEU A 419 11.47 3.49 14.53
N ALA A 420 12.61 4.17 14.63
CA ALA A 420 13.91 3.51 14.73
C ALA A 420 14.72 3.97 15.94
N TYR A 421 15.63 3.12 16.38
CA TYR A 421 16.63 3.39 17.41
C TYR A 421 18.02 3.05 16.86
N THR A 422 19.04 3.82 17.25
CA THR A 422 20.43 3.48 16.89
C THR A 422 21.44 3.90 17.94
N GLU A 423 22.43 3.04 18.16
CA GLU A 423 23.65 3.32 18.94
C GLU A 423 24.90 3.42 18.05
N SER A 424 24.73 3.46 16.71
CA SER A 424 25.85 3.36 15.77
C SER A 424 26.94 4.41 16.04
N THR A 425 28.13 3.92 16.37
CA THR A 425 29.33 4.74 16.57
C THR A 425 29.81 5.45 15.30
N LYS A 426 29.22 5.16 14.13
CA LYS A 426 29.51 5.84 12.85
C LYS A 426 28.82 7.20 12.73
N LEU A 427 27.78 7.44 13.52
CA LEU A 427 27.15 8.75 13.63
C LEU A 427 27.94 9.68 14.56
N PRO A 428 27.84 11.01 14.45
CA PRO A 428 28.30 11.92 15.50
C PRO A 428 27.54 11.68 16.82
N GLU A 429 28.18 11.96 17.96
CA GLU A 429 27.64 11.69 19.30
C GLU A 429 26.20 12.21 19.50
N ALA A 430 25.90 13.40 18.99
CA ALA A 430 24.57 14.02 19.10
C ALA A 430 23.43 13.22 18.41
N TYR A 431 23.76 12.27 17.53
CA TYR A 431 22.80 11.46 16.77
C TYR A 431 22.84 9.97 17.18
N ARG A 432 23.60 9.63 18.23
CA ARG A 432 23.63 8.28 18.82
C ARG A 432 22.65 8.19 19.98
N ASN A 433 22.23 6.98 20.32
CA ASN A 433 21.36 6.70 21.46
C ASN A 433 20.08 7.58 21.43
N CYS A 434 19.50 7.71 20.24
CA CYS A 434 18.30 8.48 19.98
C CYS A 434 17.25 7.58 19.33
N LEU A 435 15.98 7.84 19.63
CA LEU A 435 14.89 7.38 18.78
C LEU A 435 14.68 8.37 17.64
N TYR A 436 14.19 7.86 16.51
CA TYR A 436 13.82 8.62 15.34
C TYR A 436 12.41 8.23 14.95
N VAL A 437 11.50 9.19 15.02
CA VAL A 437 10.07 9.02 14.76
C VAL A 437 9.71 9.70 13.46
N VAL A 438 9.02 9.00 12.56
CA VAL A 438 8.47 9.59 11.34
C VAL A 438 7.11 10.23 11.65
N SER A 439 6.95 11.49 11.26
CA SER A 439 5.66 12.17 11.21
C SER A 439 5.18 12.24 9.77
N TYR A 440 4.27 11.34 9.38
CA TYR A 440 3.80 11.23 8.00
C TYR A 440 3.07 12.49 7.53
N GLY A 441 2.08 12.93 8.31
CA GLY A 441 1.31 14.16 8.01
C GLY A 441 2.16 15.43 7.86
N ASN A 442 3.31 15.51 8.55
CA ASN A 442 4.19 16.69 8.49
C ASN A 442 5.44 16.48 7.62
N GLY A 443 5.66 15.28 7.06
CA GLY A 443 6.92 14.92 6.39
C GLY A 443 8.16 15.24 7.21
N GLU A 444 8.11 14.99 8.52
CA GLU A 444 9.20 15.27 9.47
C GLU A 444 9.77 13.96 10.02
N ILE A 445 11.08 13.95 10.25
CA ILE A 445 11.72 12.94 11.10
C ILE A 445 12.10 13.66 12.38
N ILE A 446 11.56 13.19 13.50
CA ILE A 446 11.73 13.77 14.82
C ILE A 446 12.75 12.93 15.57
N ARG A 447 13.85 13.54 15.98
CA ARG A 447 14.83 12.91 16.87
C ARG A 447 14.38 13.09 18.30
N VAL A 448 14.44 12.01 19.06
CA VAL A 448 14.08 11.97 20.48
C VAL A 448 15.29 11.52 21.28
N ARG A 449 15.80 12.43 22.12
CA ARG A 449 16.83 12.12 23.11
C ARG A 449 16.17 11.67 24.40
N LEU A 450 16.65 10.55 24.93
CA LEU A 450 16.15 9.94 26.14
C LEU A 450 17.13 10.16 27.29
N GLN A 451 16.62 10.64 28.43
CA GLN A 451 17.35 10.69 29.69
C GLN A 451 16.62 9.81 30.71
N LYS A 452 17.28 8.76 31.21
CA LYS A 452 16.65 7.85 32.19
C LYS A 452 16.28 8.64 33.45
N GLN A 453 15.05 8.47 33.91
CA GLN A 453 14.51 9.08 35.13
C GLN A 453 13.68 8.04 35.88
N GLY A 454 14.26 7.46 36.92
CA GLY A 454 13.64 6.36 37.66
C GLY A 454 13.43 5.12 36.78
N ASP A 455 12.20 4.65 36.70
CA ASP A 455 11.75 3.49 35.92
C ASP A 455 11.29 3.86 34.50
N THR A 456 11.46 5.11 34.09
CA THR A 456 11.08 5.62 32.76
C THR A 456 12.12 6.60 32.21
N TYR A 457 11.77 7.34 31.16
CA TYR A 457 12.60 8.35 30.53
C TYR A 457 11.93 9.72 30.51
N GLN A 458 12.76 10.75 30.56
CA GLN A 458 12.41 12.07 30.07
C GLN A 458 12.85 12.17 28.60
N ALA A 459 11.94 12.57 27.72
CA ALA A 459 12.22 12.77 26.30
C ALA A 459 12.39 14.25 25.96
N THR A 460 13.38 14.55 25.12
CA THR A 460 13.53 15.86 24.46
C THR A 460 13.50 15.66 22.95
N THR A 461 12.67 16.42 22.25
CA THR A 461 12.44 16.26 20.80
C THR A 461 12.95 17.45 19.99
N ASP A 462 13.40 17.19 18.77
CA ASP A 462 13.65 18.19 17.73
C ASP A 462 13.45 17.59 16.33
N VAL A 463 13.15 18.45 15.34
CA VAL A 463 13.07 18.03 13.93
C VAL A 463 14.48 17.77 13.42
N PHE A 464 14.77 16.50 13.12
CA PHE A 464 16.04 16.04 12.57
C PHE A 464 16.12 16.29 11.06
N ALA A 465 15.09 15.90 10.32
CA ALA A 465 15.02 16.08 8.87
C ALA A 465 13.58 16.32 8.41
N ARG A 466 13.41 16.86 7.20
CA ARG A 466 12.14 16.95 6.50
C ARG A 466 12.23 16.18 5.19
N ILE A 467 11.38 15.17 5.06
CA ILE A 467 11.27 14.30 3.89
C ILE A 467 9.77 14.14 3.63
N PRO A 468 9.23 14.74 2.55
CA PRO A 468 7.83 14.60 2.20
C PRO A 468 7.40 13.13 2.07
N ASN A 469 6.16 12.84 2.46
CA ASN A 469 5.52 11.52 2.34
C ASN A 469 6.25 10.38 3.07
N ALA A 470 7.22 10.69 3.95
CA ALA A 470 7.92 9.69 4.76
C ALA A 470 6.91 8.93 5.64
N LEU A 471 6.96 7.61 5.59
CA LEU A 471 6.07 6.72 6.36
C LEU A 471 6.84 5.90 7.38
N ASP A 472 7.96 5.29 6.97
CA ASP A 472 8.79 4.48 7.86
C ASP A 472 10.28 4.80 7.76
N ILE A 473 11.05 4.39 8.78
CA ILE A 473 12.48 4.61 8.90
C ILE A 473 13.20 3.37 9.43
N ALA A 474 14.30 2.98 8.77
CA ALA A 474 15.22 1.95 9.26
C ALA A 474 16.65 2.50 9.30
N ILE A 475 17.47 2.01 10.22
CA ILE A 475 18.86 2.46 10.38
C ILE A 475 19.77 1.24 10.35
N ASP A 476 20.81 1.29 9.50
CA ASP A 476 21.81 0.23 9.47
C ASP A 476 22.91 0.42 10.53
N ASP A 477 23.77 -0.59 10.71
CA ASP A 477 24.89 -0.56 11.65
C ASP A 477 25.92 0.55 11.32
N ASN A 478 25.92 1.06 10.09
CA ASN A 478 26.78 2.16 9.65
C ASN A 478 26.17 3.54 9.94
N GLY A 479 24.99 3.60 10.56
CA GLY A 479 24.30 4.87 10.84
C GLY A 479 23.68 5.49 9.59
N VAL A 480 23.41 4.69 8.56
CA VAL A 480 22.67 5.13 7.38
C VAL A 480 21.19 4.98 7.65
N PHE A 481 20.44 6.07 7.48
CA PHE A 481 18.99 6.08 7.60
C PHE A 481 18.39 5.80 6.23
N TYR A 482 17.47 4.85 6.18
CA TYR A 482 16.61 4.56 5.04
C TYR A 482 15.20 4.99 5.39
N ILE A 483 14.51 5.65 4.45
CA ILE A 483 13.20 6.25 4.68
C ILE A 483 12.27 5.84 3.55
N SER A 484 11.19 5.13 3.87
CA SER A 484 10.13 4.82 2.90
C SER A 484 9.22 6.03 2.73
N CYS A 485 8.88 6.36 1.49
CA CYS A 485 7.94 7.42 1.15
C CYS A 485 6.75 6.80 0.42
N PHE A 486 5.62 6.70 1.11
CA PHE A 486 4.46 5.90 0.67
C PHE A 486 3.88 6.41 -0.65
N GLU A 487 3.39 7.66 -0.69
CA GLU A 487 2.69 8.21 -1.86
C GLU A 487 3.60 8.37 -3.08
N ASP A 488 4.88 8.68 -2.85
CA ASP A 488 5.87 8.90 -3.91
C ASP A 488 6.49 7.60 -4.44
N LYS A 489 6.22 6.46 -3.78
CA LYS A 489 6.83 5.16 -4.08
C LYS A 489 8.34 5.20 -4.08
N LYS A 490 8.94 5.94 -3.16
CA LYS A 490 10.40 6.12 -3.11
C LYS A 490 10.98 5.64 -1.82
N ILE A 491 12.26 5.30 -1.88
CA ILE A 491 13.09 5.17 -0.70
C ILE A 491 14.20 6.20 -0.79
N TYR A 492 14.39 6.97 0.28
CA TYR A 492 15.50 7.88 0.44
C TYR A 492 16.54 7.29 1.38
N ARG A 493 17.81 7.67 1.15
CA ARG A 493 18.93 7.37 2.03
C ARG A 493 19.51 8.67 2.56
N LEU A 494 19.62 8.77 3.87
CA LEU A 494 20.24 9.89 4.57
C LEU A 494 21.47 9.37 5.33
N HIS A 495 22.66 9.84 4.97
CA HIS A 495 23.93 9.38 5.56
C HIS A 495 24.84 10.55 5.91
N TYR A 496 25.60 10.40 6.98
CA TYR A 496 26.57 11.40 7.42
C TYR A 496 27.84 11.34 6.55
N ARG A 497 28.22 12.47 5.95
CA ARG A 497 29.43 12.61 5.11
C ARG A 497 30.60 13.28 5.83
N GLY A 498 30.38 13.77 7.04
CA GLY A 498 31.28 14.73 7.68
C GLY A 498 30.93 16.17 7.28
N GLY A 499 31.33 17.12 8.12
CA GLY A 499 31.28 18.55 7.83
C GLY A 499 32.41 19.23 8.59
N ASP A 500 33.11 20.14 7.91
CA ASP A 500 34.11 21.00 8.55
C ASP A 500 33.42 21.78 9.67
N SER A 501 33.93 21.58 10.90
CA SER A 501 33.48 22.23 12.13
C SER A 501 33.53 23.74 12.06
#